data_AF-A0A817RPZ6-F1
#
_entry.id   AF-A0A817RPZ6-F1
#
_cell.length_a   1.000
_cell.length_b   1.000
_cell.length_c   1.000
_cell.angle_alpha   90.00
_cell.angle_beta   90.00
_cell.angle_gamma   90.00
#
_symmetry.space_group_name_H-M   'P 1'
#
loop_
_entity.id
_entity.type
_entity.pdbx_description
1 polymer ?
#
loop_
_entity_poly.entity_id
_entity_poly.type
_entity_poly.pdbx_seq_one_letter_code
_entity_poly.pdbx_strand_id
1 'polypeptide(L)'
;MGTESFRSYFILLLFCLIIFVNYGSGDRKKIIVNSLFTHSSYPSINFALQQIDSLQMDIILELNTTEEIIPCDVGTSVKKLFTIINKKNWFNVLISDACQNVLSYIAEAATYFHIPVFSFTESDLSLSSIERYPLFYHIVPSDRAHNLVRKQLLQYFNWTRFGLIYQHGSKYTLVS
;
A
#
# COMPACT_ATOMS: atom_id res chain seq x y z
N MET A 1 3.66 -15.42 -61.96
CA MET A 1 4.73 -15.13 -60.98
C MET A 1 4.47 -13.85 -60.15
N GLY A 2 3.21 -13.42 -59.91
CA GLY A 2 2.94 -12.09 -59.33
C GLY A 2 1.92 -12.01 -58.18
N THR A 3 1.21 -13.10 -57.84
CA THR A 3 0.09 -13.05 -56.88
C THR A 3 0.49 -13.41 -55.44
N GLU A 4 1.54 -14.22 -55.25
CA GLU A 4 2.04 -14.63 -53.93
C GLU A 4 2.81 -13.50 -53.23
N SER A 5 3.56 -12.70 -53.98
CA SER A 5 4.34 -11.56 -53.46
C SER A 5 3.43 -10.49 -52.83
N PHE A 6 2.30 -10.18 -53.48
CA PHE A 6 1.38 -9.14 -53.03
C PHE A 6 0.70 -9.48 -51.69
N ARG A 7 0.42 -10.78 -51.43
CA ARG A 7 -0.17 -11.22 -50.15
C ARG A 7 0.84 -11.12 -49.00
N SER A 8 2.12 -11.43 -49.23
CA SER A 8 3.15 -11.27 -48.20
C SER A 8 3.39 -9.80 -47.82
N TYR A 9 3.45 -8.88 -48.78
CA TYR A 9 3.59 -7.46 -48.48
C TYR A 9 2.37 -6.88 -47.75
N PHE A 10 1.16 -7.35 -48.08
CA PHE A 10 -0.06 -6.93 -47.39
C PHE A 10 -0.08 -7.41 -45.93
N ILE A 11 0.36 -8.64 -45.67
CA ILE A 11 0.47 -9.18 -44.31
C ILE A 11 1.53 -8.43 -43.50
N LEU A 12 2.69 -8.11 -44.10
CA LEU A 12 3.73 -7.29 -43.47
C LEU A 12 3.25 -5.87 -43.17
N LEU A 13 2.50 -5.25 -44.09
CA LEU A 13 1.88 -3.94 -43.87
C LEU A 13 0.85 -3.98 -42.74
N LEU A 14 0.02 -5.02 -42.67
CA LEU A 14 -0.92 -5.24 -41.56
C LEU A 14 -0.20 -5.45 -40.23
N PHE A 15 0.86 -6.25 -40.20
CA PHE A 15 1.68 -6.44 -39.00
C PHE A 15 2.36 -5.15 -38.57
N CYS A 16 2.93 -4.38 -39.51
CA CYS A 16 3.50 -3.07 -39.24
C CYS A 16 2.45 -2.07 -38.77
N LEU A 17 1.24 -2.07 -39.34
CA LEU A 17 0.13 -1.22 -38.89
C LEU A 17 -0.37 -1.62 -37.50
N ILE A 18 -0.46 -2.91 -37.17
CA ILE A 18 -0.80 -3.39 -35.84
C ILE A 18 0.28 -2.99 -34.83
N ILE A 19 1.56 -3.10 -35.20
CA ILE A 19 2.66 -2.61 -34.38
C ILE A 19 2.57 -1.10 -34.23
N PHE A 20 2.41 -0.31 -35.29
CA PHE A 20 2.29 1.16 -35.22
C PHE A 20 1.06 1.63 -34.43
N VAL A 21 -0.08 0.95 -34.54
CA VAL A 21 -1.30 1.25 -33.77
C VAL A 21 -1.11 0.90 -32.29
N ASN A 22 -0.39 -0.17 -31.96
CA ASN A 22 -0.10 -0.53 -30.57
C ASN A 22 1.12 0.21 -29.99
N TYR A 23 2.05 0.68 -30.83
CA TYR A 23 3.25 1.44 -30.46
C TYR A 23 2.91 2.88 -30.01
N GLY A 24 1.65 3.28 -30.16
CA GLY A 24 1.12 4.58 -29.75
C GLY A 24 0.15 4.55 -28.57
N SER A 25 -0.19 3.40 -27.98
CA SER A 25 -1.00 3.37 -26.75
C SER A 25 -0.11 3.59 -25.52
N GLY A 26 0.60 4.72 -25.52
CA GLY A 26 1.36 5.23 -24.37
C GLY A 26 0.46 5.89 -23.33
N ASP A 27 -0.76 5.36 -23.13
CA ASP A 27 -1.63 5.82 -22.06
C ASP A 27 -1.07 5.28 -20.74
N ARG A 28 -0.26 6.11 -20.08
CA ARG A 28 0.28 5.81 -18.76
C ARG A 28 -0.87 5.39 -17.85
N LYS A 29 -0.72 4.23 -17.20
CA LYS A 29 -1.76 3.72 -16.29
C LYS A 29 -1.84 4.66 -15.09
N LYS A 30 -2.97 5.34 -14.94
CA LYS A 30 -3.23 6.22 -13.82
C LYS A 30 -3.67 5.40 -12.61
N ILE A 31 -2.91 5.47 -11.53
CA ILE A 31 -3.25 4.88 -10.23
C ILE A 31 -3.52 6.02 -9.26
N ILE A 32 -4.68 5.97 -8.63
CA ILE A 32 -5.07 6.98 -7.65
C ILE A 32 -4.68 6.46 -6.27
N VAL A 33 -3.80 7.20 -5.61
CA VAL A 33 -3.35 6.91 -4.26
C VAL A 33 -4.19 7.76 -3.33
N ASN A 34 -5.06 7.11 -2.54
CA ASN A 34 -5.79 7.80 -1.49
C ASN A 34 -5.03 7.69 -0.19
N SER A 35 -5.12 8.74 0.60
CA SER A 35 -4.43 8.85 1.86
C SER A 35 -5.38 8.93 3.03
N LEU A 36 -5.05 8.19 4.07
CA LEU A 36 -5.64 8.36 5.39
C LEU A 36 -4.51 8.61 6.39
N PHE A 37 -4.06 9.87 6.46
CA PHE A 37 -2.93 10.27 7.31
C PHE A 37 -3.23 11.34 8.36
N THR A 38 -2.36 11.43 9.34
CA THR A 38 -2.11 12.60 10.17
C THR A 38 -1.27 13.65 9.40
N HIS A 39 -1.37 14.95 9.75
CA HIS A 39 -0.68 16.02 9.00
C HIS A 39 0.84 15.84 8.88
N SER A 40 1.49 15.15 9.84
CA SER A 40 2.95 15.02 9.89
C SER A 40 3.53 14.23 8.71
N SER A 41 2.76 13.31 8.12
CA SER A 41 3.27 12.42 7.07
C SER A 41 3.07 12.95 5.65
N TYR A 42 2.22 13.96 5.49
CA TYR A 42 1.86 14.52 4.18
C TYR A 42 3.07 15.06 3.39
N PRO A 43 3.99 15.88 3.97
CA PRO A 43 5.09 16.44 3.20
C PRO A 43 6.01 15.38 2.57
N SER A 44 6.31 14.33 3.32
CA SER A 44 7.18 13.24 2.87
C SER A 44 6.57 12.46 1.70
N ILE A 45 5.27 12.21 1.74
CA ILE A 45 4.55 11.44 0.71
C ILE A 45 4.38 12.29 -0.55
N ASN A 46 4.01 13.56 -0.39
CA ASN A 46 3.90 14.47 -1.52
C ASN A 46 5.25 14.64 -2.25
N PHE A 47 6.34 14.77 -1.49
CA PHE A 47 7.69 14.82 -2.06
C PHE A 47 8.04 13.52 -2.81
N ALA A 48 7.75 12.36 -2.23
CA ALA A 48 8.01 11.07 -2.88
C ALA A 48 7.24 10.91 -4.21
N LEU A 49 6.00 11.38 -4.28
CA LEU A 49 5.19 11.29 -5.49
C LEU A 49 5.67 12.22 -6.59
N GLN A 50 6.07 13.45 -6.24
CA GLN A 50 6.71 14.36 -7.20
C GLN A 50 7.99 13.76 -7.78
N GLN A 51 8.77 13.07 -6.95
CA GLN A 51 9.97 12.40 -7.40
C GLN A 51 9.63 11.23 -8.33
N ILE A 52 8.61 10.41 -8.04
CA ILE A 52 8.19 9.31 -8.92
C ILE A 52 7.67 9.84 -10.25
N ASP A 53 6.88 10.91 -10.25
CA ASP A 53 6.40 11.54 -11.48
C ASP A 53 7.55 12.06 -12.35
N SER A 54 8.63 12.56 -11.71
CA SER A 54 9.84 13.00 -12.42
C SER A 54 10.60 11.87 -13.14
N LEU A 55 10.44 10.62 -12.69
CA LEU A 55 11.12 9.46 -13.28
C LEU A 55 10.50 9.00 -14.62
N GLN A 56 9.42 9.65 -15.09
CA GLN A 56 8.75 9.36 -16.37
C GLN A 56 8.45 7.86 -16.57
N MET A 57 8.02 7.19 -15.50
CA MET A 57 7.56 5.80 -15.59
C MET A 57 6.24 5.72 -16.39
N ASP A 58 5.92 4.51 -16.88
CA ASP A 58 4.65 4.19 -17.56
C ASP A 58 3.41 4.27 -16.64
N ILE A 59 3.58 4.72 -15.40
CA ILE A 59 2.55 4.81 -14.35
C ILE A 59 2.49 6.26 -13.88
N ILE A 60 1.28 6.81 -13.76
CA ILE A 60 1.03 8.11 -13.12
C ILE A 60 0.41 7.85 -11.75
N LEU A 61 1.03 8.36 -10.69
CA LEU A 61 0.51 8.28 -9.33
C LEU A 61 -0.09 9.62 -8.93
N GLU A 62 -1.42 9.70 -8.83
CA GLU A 62 -2.07 10.91 -8.35
C GLU A 62 -2.46 10.76 -6.89
N LEU A 63 -1.93 11.65 -6.04
CA LEU A 63 -2.33 11.72 -4.64
C LEU A 63 -3.67 12.43 -4.52
N ASN A 64 -4.70 11.68 -4.13
CA ASN A 64 -5.95 12.28 -3.70
C ASN A 64 -5.92 12.42 -2.18
N THR A 65 -5.47 13.57 -1.70
CA THR A 65 -5.48 13.86 -0.26
C THR A 65 -6.76 14.53 0.16
N THR A 66 -7.41 13.92 1.15
CA THR A 66 -8.36 14.62 2.00
C THR A 66 -7.57 15.37 3.08
N GLU A 67 -7.63 16.70 3.09
CA GLU A 67 -6.90 17.58 4.02
C GLU A 67 -7.29 17.41 5.51
N GLU A 68 -8.35 16.65 5.80
CA GLU A 68 -8.83 16.45 7.17
C GLU A 68 -7.93 15.51 7.99
N ILE A 69 -7.58 15.88 9.21
CA ILE A 69 -6.85 15.00 10.14
C ILE A 69 -7.71 13.79 10.47
N ILE A 70 -7.09 12.62 10.57
CA ILE A 70 -7.75 11.43 11.10
C ILE A 70 -7.41 11.33 12.58
N PRO A 71 -8.35 11.64 13.49
CA PRO A 71 -8.15 11.36 14.90
C PRO A 71 -8.08 9.84 15.10
N CYS A 72 -7.46 9.39 16.19
CA CYS A 72 -7.45 7.96 16.57
C CYS A 72 -8.80 7.49 17.14
N ASP A 73 -9.87 7.88 16.43
CA ASP A 73 -11.27 7.56 16.66
C ASP A 73 -11.81 6.75 15.47
N VAL A 74 -12.44 5.62 15.77
CA VAL A 74 -12.91 4.66 14.77
C VAL A 74 -14.08 5.25 13.96
N GLY A 75 -15.02 5.91 14.63
CA GLY A 75 -16.24 6.42 13.97
C GLY A 75 -15.93 7.46 12.90
N THR A 76 -15.08 8.43 13.23
CA THR A 76 -14.63 9.48 12.31
C THR A 76 -13.85 8.89 11.14
N SER A 77 -12.96 7.95 11.42
CA SER A 77 -12.09 7.32 10.41
C SER A 77 -12.86 6.48 9.40
N VAL A 78 -13.80 5.66 9.88
CA VAL A 78 -14.65 4.82 9.02
C VAL A 78 -15.57 5.68 8.17
N LYS A 79 -16.19 6.73 8.74
CA LYS A 79 -16.97 7.71 7.97
C LYS A 79 -16.16 8.30 6.81
N LYS A 80 -14.90 8.65 7.09
CA LYS A 80 -13.99 9.23 6.08
C LYS A 80 -13.63 8.22 4.99
N LEU A 81 -13.34 6.98 5.36
CA LEU A 81 -13.11 5.89 4.40
C LEU A 81 -14.31 5.75 3.45
N PHE A 82 -15.54 5.73 3.98
CA PHE A 82 -16.74 5.66 3.16
C PHE A 82 -16.93 6.89 2.26
N THR A 83 -16.57 8.09 2.73
CA THR A 83 -16.58 9.29 1.88
C THR A 83 -15.63 9.15 0.68
N ILE A 84 -14.46 8.53 0.87
CA ILE A 84 -13.50 8.26 -0.22
C ILE A 84 -14.07 7.20 -1.19
N ILE A 85 -14.60 6.10 -0.67
CA ILE A 85 -15.18 5.02 -1.47
C ILE A 85 -16.37 5.52 -2.30
N ASN A 86 -17.25 6.33 -1.70
CA ASN A 86 -18.47 6.81 -2.35
C ASN A 86 -18.20 7.83 -3.47
N LYS A 87 -17.03 8.47 -3.50
CA LYS A 87 -16.61 9.33 -4.62
C LYS A 87 -16.36 8.57 -5.93
N LYS A 88 -16.51 7.22 -5.94
CA LYS A 88 -16.39 6.34 -7.12
C LYS A 88 -15.08 6.56 -7.90
N ASN A 89 -13.94 6.56 -7.22
CA ASN A 89 -12.65 6.35 -7.89
C ASN A 89 -12.36 4.85 -7.92
N TRP A 90 -12.41 4.23 -9.11
CA TRP A 90 -12.67 2.79 -9.27
C TRP A 90 -11.48 1.87 -8.99
N PHE A 91 -10.28 2.39 -8.72
CA PHE A 91 -9.10 1.61 -8.32
C PHE A 91 -8.18 2.46 -7.44
N ASN A 92 -8.36 2.37 -6.12
CA ASN A 92 -7.60 3.16 -5.16
C ASN A 92 -6.68 2.25 -4.34
N VAL A 93 -5.40 2.57 -4.34
CA VAL A 93 -4.51 2.12 -3.27
C VAL A 93 -4.71 3.06 -2.09
N LEU A 94 -4.86 2.50 -0.89
CA LEU A 94 -4.95 3.27 0.34
C LEU A 94 -3.62 3.22 1.06
N ILE A 95 -3.05 4.37 1.37
CA ILE A 95 -1.89 4.46 2.25
C ILE A 95 -2.35 5.12 3.54
N SER A 96 -1.95 4.58 4.70
CA SER A 96 -2.35 5.09 6.02
C SER A 96 -1.23 5.12 7.06
N ASP A 97 -1.30 6.08 7.97
CA ASP A 97 -0.44 6.20 9.17
C ASP A 97 -1.26 6.17 10.46
N ALA A 98 -2.53 5.73 10.37
CA ALA A 98 -3.49 5.79 11.46
C ALA A 98 -3.10 4.87 12.62
N CYS A 99 -3.61 5.19 13.80
CA CYS A 99 -3.47 4.36 15.00
C CYS A 99 -4.00 2.92 14.77
N GLN A 100 -3.37 1.95 15.42
CA GLN A 100 -3.73 0.53 15.39
C GLN A 100 -5.24 0.26 15.50
N ASN A 101 -5.89 0.88 16.49
CA ASN A 101 -7.32 0.68 16.78
C ASN A 101 -8.16 1.02 15.55
N VAL A 102 -7.91 2.15 14.91
CA VAL A 102 -8.55 2.61 13.68
C VAL A 102 -8.19 1.73 12.50
N LEU A 103 -6.90 1.42 12.36
CA LEU A 103 -6.38 0.71 11.20
C LEU A 103 -6.94 -0.70 11.07
N SER A 104 -7.22 -1.37 12.19
CA SER A 104 -7.88 -2.68 12.20
C SER A 104 -9.26 -2.65 11.53
N TYR A 105 -10.08 -1.65 11.81
CA TYR A 105 -11.40 -1.50 11.17
C TYR A 105 -11.28 -1.06 9.71
N ILE A 106 -10.31 -0.19 9.39
CA ILE A 106 -10.06 0.21 8.00
C ILE A 106 -9.62 -0.99 7.17
N ALA A 107 -8.69 -1.81 7.66
CA ALA A 107 -8.19 -3.00 6.97
C ALA A 107 -9.30 -4.04 6.77
N GLU A 108 -10.14 -4.25 7.79
CA GLU A 108 -11.29 -5.15 7.71
C GLU A 108 -12.32 -4.63 6.68
N ALA A 109 -12.68 -3.35 6.75
CA ALA A 109 -13.61 -2.72 5.81
C ALA A 109 -13.07 -2.72 4.37
N ALA A 110 -11.80 -2.38 4.18
CA ALA A 110 -11.14 -2.32 2.87
C ALA A 110 -11.15 -3.66 2.13
N THR A 111 -11.15 -4.77 2.88
CA THR A 111 -11.27 -6.12 2.31
C THR A 111 -12.57 -6.30 1.53
N TYR A 112 -13.70 -5.79 2.04
CA TYR A 112 -14.99 -5.86 1.35
C TYR A 112 -15.03 -5.03 0.05
N PHE A 113 -14.22 -3.98 -0.03
CA PHE A 113 -14.13 -3.09 -1.19
C PHE A 113 -12.96 -3.42 -2.13
N HIS A 114 -12.21 -4.49 -1.86
CA HIS A 114 -11.03 -4.89 -2.62
C HIS A 114 -9.96 -3.79 -2.72
N ILE A 115 -9.79 -3.03 -1.64
CA ILE A 115 -8.84 -1.92 -1.54
C ILE A 115 -7.59 -2.41 -0.81
N PRO A 116 -6.40 -2.43 -1.45
CA PRO A 116 -5.16 -2.71 -0.74
C PRO A 116 -4.79 -1.54 0.16
N VAL A 117 -4.43 -1.85 1.41
CA VAL A 117 -4.05 -0.87 2.43
C VAL A 117 -2.59 -1.05 2.79
N PHE A 118 -1.81 0.02 2.65
CA PHE A 118 -0.40 0.07 3.03
C PHE A 118 -0.21 0.98 4.24
N SER A 119 0.35 0.44 5.31
CA SER A 119 0.75 1.23 6.47
C SER A 119 2.26 1.30 6.60
N PHE A 120 2.81 2.50 6.81
CA PHE A 120 4.24 2.71 7.04
C PHE A 120 4.58 3.10 8.48
N THR A 121 3.61 3.08 9.39
CA THR A 121 3.84 3.40 10.81
C THR A 121 3.45 2.25 11.73
N GLU A 122 2.59 1.34 11.28
CA GLU A 122 2.11 0.25 12.11
C GLU A 122 3.01 -0.99 12.01
N SER A 123 3.35 -1.53 13.19
CA SER A 123 4.29 -2.64 13.41
C SER A 123 3.64 -3.81 14.18
N ASP A 124 2.38 -3.65 14.60
CA ASP A 124 1.66 -4.66 15.36
C ASP A 124 1.42 -5.97 14.57
N LEU A 125 1.76 -7.08 15.21
CA LEU A 125 1.53 -8.43 14.71
C LEU A 125 0.04 -8.78 14.55
N SER A 126 -0.87 -8.16 15.31
CA SER A 126 -2.30 -8.43 15.22
C SER A 126 -2.85 -8.15 13.82
N LEU A 127 -2.25 -7.19 13.11
CA LEU A 127 -2.64 -6.78 11.76
C LEU A 127 -1.94 -7.60 10.66
N SER A 128 -1.05 -8.52 11.03
CA SER A 128 -0.33 -9.40 10.08
C SER A 128 -1.09 -10.67 9.72
N SER A 129 -2.29 -10.89 10.30
CA SER A 129 -3.10 -12.07 10.01
C SER A 129 -3.69 -12.00 8.61
N ILE A 130 -3.18 -12.82 7.69
CA ILE A 130 -3.67 -12.90 6.30
C ILE A 130 -5.11 -13.39 6.24
N GLU A 131 -5.54 -14.26 7.16
CA GLU A 131 -6.92 -14.75 7.22
C GLU A 131 -7.91 -13.62 7.53
N ARG A 132 -7.50 -12.65 8.36
CA ARG A 132 -8.36 -11.54 8.79
C ARG A 132 -8.19 -10.28 7.94
N TYR A 133 -6.98 -10.00 7.49
CA TYR A 133 -6.60 -8.78 6.78
C TYR A 133 -5.84 -9.11 5.48
N PRO A 134 -6.48 -9.78 4.50
CA PRO A 134 -5.81 -10.30 3.31
C PRO A 134 -5.28 -9.21 2.37
N LEU A 135 -5.77 -7.97 2.49
CA LEU A 135 -5.36 -6.83 1.67
C LEU A 135 -4.56 -5.77 2.45
N PHE A 136 -4.12 -6.10 3.67
CA PHE A 136 -3.34 -5.20 4.51
C PHE A 136 -1.85 -5.52 4.46
N TYR A 137 -1.03 -4.49 4.29
CA TYR A 137 0.41 -4.59 4.19
C TYR A 137 1.08 -3.54 5.08
N HIS A 138 2.00 -3.97 5.94
CA HIS A 138 2.89 -3.08 6.67
C HIS A 138 4.23 -2.97 5.92
N ILE A 139 4.69 -1.74 5.69
CA ILE A 139 6.00 -1.43 5.10
C ILE A 139 7.09 -1.51 6.18
N VAL A 140 6.74 -1.15 7.42
CA VAL A 140 7.65 -1.27 8.57
C VAL A 140 7.73 -2.72 9.03
N PRO A 141 8.93 -3.23 9.40
CA PRO A 141 9.06 -4.55 9.97
C PRO A 141 8.20 -4.74 11.22
N SER A 142 7.60 -5.93 11.36
CA SER A 142 6.83 -6.26 12.55
C SER A 142 7.67 -6.20 13.83
N ASP A 143 7.03 -5.93 14.97
CA ASP A 143 7.68 -5.87 16.27
C ASP A 143 8.40 -7.18 16.68
N ARG A 144 8.04 -8.31 16.05
CA ARG A 144 8.74 -9.60 16.21
C ARG A 144 10.18 -9.55 15.74
N ALA A 145 10.53 -8.69 14.79
CA ALA A 145 11.91 -8.54 14.32
C ALA A 145 12.86 -8.15 15.46
N HIS A 146 12.37 -7.38 16.44
CA HIS A 146 13.15 -7.01 17.63
C HIS A 146 13.51 -8.20 18.51
N ASN A 147 12.73 -9.29 18.50
CA ASN A 147 13.01 -10.48 19.31
C ASN A 147 14.29 -11.20 18.85
N LEU A 148 14.60 -11.15 17.57
CA LEU A 148 15.86 -11.68 17.04
C LEU A 148 17.05 -10.93 17.62
N VAL A 149 16.97 -9.60 17.66
CA VAL A 149 18.01 -8.74 18.24
C VAL A 149 18.12 -8.97 19.75
N ARG A 150 16.99 -9.03 20.47
CA ARG A 150 16.99 -9.34 21.91
C ARG A 150 17.68 -10.69 22.18
N LYS A 151 17.34 -11.73 21.43
CA LYS A 151 17.98 -13.05 21.56
C LYS A 151 19.50 -12.98 21.32
N GLN A 152 19.93 -12.30 20.27
CA GLN A 152 21.36 -12.16 19.96
C GLN A 152 22.10 -11.38 21.07
N LEU A 153 21.49 -10.34 21.63
CA LEU A 153 22.06 -9.59 22.75
C LEU A 153 22.19 -10.46 24.01
N LEU A 154 21.15 -11.24 24.34
CA LEU A 154 21.20 -12.16 25.48
C LEU A 154 22.32 -13.19 25.31
N GLN A 155 22.49 -13.73 24.10
CA GLN A 155 23.55 -14.68 23.78
C GLN A 155 24.93 -14.04 23.85
N TYR A 156 25.08 -12.81 23.34
CA TYR A 156 26.36 -12.09 23.36
C TYR A 156 26.86 -11.85 24.79
N PHE A 157 25.98 -11.51 25.73
CA PHE A 157 26.33 -11.27 27.13
C PHE A 157 26.20 -12.51 28.04
N ASN A 158 25.91 -13.69 27.49
CA ASN A 158 25.67 -14.93 28.25
C ASN A 158 24.59 -14.79 29.34
N TRP A 159 23.55 -13.99 29.10
CA TRP A 159 22.43 -13.84 30.04
C TRP A 159 21.44 -15.00 29.89
N THR A 160 21.36 -15.84 30.91
CA THR A 160 20.48 -17.02 30.96
C THR A 160 19.19 -16.80 31.77
N ARG A 161 19.11 -15.69 32.50
CA ARG A 161 17.93 -15.30 33.30
C ARG A 161 17.53 -13.88 32.97
N PHE A 162 16.27 -13.70 32.58
CA PHE A 162 15.66 -12.41 32.30
C PHE A 162 14.18 -12.46 32.69
N GLY A 163 13.59 -11.30 32.93
CA GLY A 163 12.15 -11.13 33.16
C GLY A 163 11.55 -10.23 32.09
N LEU A 164 10.30 -10.49 31.73
CA LEU A 164 9.54 -9.64 30.80
C LEU A 164 8.44 -8.92 31.59
N ILE A 165 8.35 -7.61 31.39
CA ILE A 165 7.25 -6.79 31.86
C ILE A 165 6.66 -6.12 30.63
N TYR A 166 5.35 -6.27 30.44
CA TYR A 166 4.66 -5.68 29.31
C TYR A 166 3.33 -5.09 29.75
N GLN A 167 2.86 -4.10 29.00
CA GLN A 167 1.53 -3.53 29.20
C GLN A 167 0.48 -4.45 28.60
N HIS A 168 -0.63 -4.65 29.31
CA HIS A 168 -1.76 -5.39 28.77
C HIS A 168 -2.33 -4.70 27.52
N GLY A 169 -2.35 -5.42 26.39
CA GLY A 169 -2.82 -4.94 25.09
C GLY A 169 -2.48 -5.92 23.96
N SER A 170 -3.21 -5.83 22.84
CA SER A 170 -3.02 -6.68 21.65
C SER A 170 -1.57 -6.67 21.14
N LYS A 171 -0.96 -5.48 21.12
CA LYS A 171 0.40 -5.25 20.62
C LYS A 171 1.48 -6.07 21.29
N TYR A 172 1.47 -6.10 22.62
CA TYR A 172 2.58 -6.67 23.38
C TYR A 172 2.41 -8.15 23.70
N THR A 173 1.18 -8.67 23.62
CA THR A 173 0.85 -10.07 23.95
C THR A 173 1.41 -11.06 22.93
N LEU A 174 1.55 -10.66 21.67
CA LEU A 174 2.04 -11.53 20.58
C LEU A 174 3.55 -11.44 20.36
N VAL A 175 4.23 -10.52 21.08
CA VAL A 175 5.67 -10.25 20.94
C VAL A 175 6.45 -10.81 22.14
N SER A 176 5.78 -11.15 23.26
CA SER A 176 6.38 -11.74 24.46
C SER A 176 6.67 -13.23 24.32
#